data_AF-B3LRF9-F1
#
_entry.id   AF-B3LRF9-F1
#
_cell.length_a   1.000
_cell.length_b   1.000
_cell.length_c   1.000
_cell.angle_alpha   90.00
_cell.angle_beta   90.00
_cell.angle_gamma   90.00
#
_symmetry.space_group_name_H-M   'P 1'
#
loop_
_entity.id
_entity.type
_entity.pdbx_description
1 polymer ?
#
loop_
_entity_poly.entity_id
_entity_poly.type
_entity_poly.pdbx_seq_one_letter_code
_entity_poly.pdbx_strand_id
1 'polypeptide(L)'
;MIGRGVCCRSFHTAGSAWKQFGFPKTQVTTIYNKTKSASNYKGYLKHRDAPGMYYQPSESIATGSVNSETIPRSFMAASDPRRGLDMPVQSTKAKQCPNVLVGKSTVNGKTYHLGPQEIDEIRKLRLDNPQKYTRKFLAAKYGISPLFVSMVSKPSEQHVQIMESRLQEIQSRWKEKRRIAREDRKHRKLLWYQA
;
A
#
# COMPACT_ATOMS: atom_id res chain seq x y z
N MET A 1 42.68 -30.01 35.80
CA MET A 1 41.23 -30.25 35.71
C MET A 1 40.71 -29.50 34.50
N ILE A 2 40.37 -30.21 33.43
CA ILE A 2 40.00 -29.65 32.12
C ILE A 2 38.48 -29.48 32.10
N GLY A 3 37.99 -28.24 32.06
CA GLY A 3 36.57 -27.92 32.01
C GLY A 3 35.97 -28.22 30.63
N ARG A 4 35.07 -29.22 30.56
CA ARG A 4 34.29 -29.53 29.36
C ARG A 4 33.15 -28.51 29.22
N GLY A 5 33.32 -27.55 28.31
CA GLY A 5 32.23 -26.68 27.87
C GLY A 5 31.23 -27.47 27.04
N VAL A 6 30.00 -27.61 27.54
CA VAL A 6 28.87 -28.21 26.80
C VAL A 6 28.41 -27.20 25.76
N CYS A 7 28.82 -27.41 24.51
CA CYS A 7 28.31 -26.66 23.37
C CYS A 7 26.92 -27.21 23.01
N CYS A 8 25.86 -26.59 23.52
CA CYS A 8 24.50 -26.81 23.02
C CYS A 8 24.40 -26.27 21.58
N ARG A 9 24.72 -27.13 20.61
CA ARG A 9 24.36 -26.90 19.21
C ARG A 9 22.87 -27.12 19.09
N SER A 10 22.11 -26.03 19.11
CA SER A 10 20.72 -26.00 18.68
C SER A 10 20.69 -26.39 17.20
N PHE A 11 20.36 -27.65 16.92
CA PHE A 11 20.04 -28.09 15.58
C PHE A 11 18.73 -27.41 15.17
N HIS A 12 18.83 -26.29 14.46
CA HIS A 12 17.74 -25.84 13.61
C HIS A 12 17.65 -26.81 12.44
N THR A 13 16.95 -27.92 12.64
CA THR A 13 16.44 -28.72 11.53
C THR A 13 15.58 -27.78 10.71
N ALA A 14 16.01 -27.53 9.47
CA ALA A 14 15.20 -26.90 8.44
C ALA A 14 13.98 -27.79 8.18
N GLY A 15 12.97 -27.64 9.03
CA GLY A 15 11.68 -28.31 8.89
C GLY A 15 11.03 -27.75 7.65
N SER A 16 10.95 -28.57 6.61
CA SER A 16 10.00 -28.46 5.52
C SER A 16 8.67 -27.93 6.07
N ALA A 17 8.20 -26.79 5.58
CA ALA A 17 6.93 -26.22 6.00
C ALA A 17 5.80 -27.20 5.64
N TRP A 18 5.43 -28.04 6.60
CA TRP A 18 4.23 -28.86 6.52
C TRP A 18 3.06 -27.89 6.41
N LYS A 19 2.38 -27.88 5.24
CA LYS A 19 1.09 -27.20 5.11
C LYS A 19 0.19 -27.76 6.19
N GLN A 20 -0.35 -26.89 7.05
CA GLN A 20 -1.09 -27.32 8.23
C GLN A 20 -2.25 -28.26 7.88
N PHE A 21 -2.89 -28.00 6.74
CA PHE A 21 -3.92 -28.84 6.18
C PHE A 21 -3.39 -29.58 4.95
N GLY A 22 -3.21 -30.90 5.07
CA GLY A 22 -2.76 -31.79 3.97
C GLY A 22 -3.83 -32.07 2.91
N PHE A 23 -4.77 -31.15 2.68
CA PHE A 23 -5.87 -31.36 1.73
C PHE A 23 -5.37 -31.31 0.27
N PRO A 24 -5.91 -32.17 -0.63
CA PRO A 24 -5.63 -32.10 -2.05
C PRO A 24 -6.02 -30.72 -2.61
N LYS A 25 -5.12 -30.11 -3.37
CA LYS A 25 -5.37 -28.82 -4.01
C LYS A 25 -6.05 -29.02 -5.36
N THR A 26 -7.18 -28.34 -5.59
CA THR A 26 -7.93 -28.37 -6.86
C THR A 26 -8.09 -26.99 -7.47
N GLN A 27 -8.39 -26.96 -8.78
CA GLN A 27 -8.81 -25.74 -9.50
C GLN A 27 -10.32 -25.77 -9.69
N VAL A 28 -10.93 -24.65 -10.12
CA VAL A 28 -12.31 -24.68 -10.62
C VAL A 28 -12.30 -25.38 -12.00
N THR A 29 -12.65 -26.66 -12.05
CA THR A 29 -12.51 -27.51 -13.25
C THR A 29 -13.82 -27.67 -14.03
N THR A 30 -13.68 -27.87 -15.34
CA THR A 30 -14.78 -28.23 -16.25
C THR A 30 -14.45 -29.51 -16.99
N ILE A 31 -15.48 -30.25 -17.40
CA ILE A 31 -15.30 -31.39 -18.32
C ILE A 31 -14.93 -30.97 -19.76
N TYR A 32 -15.02 -29.68 -20.07
CA TYR A 32 -14.73 -29.12 -21.39
C TYR A 32 -13.34 -28.46 -21.41
N ASN A 33 -12.90 -28.04 -22.60
CA ASN A 33 -11.64 -27.29 -22.71
C ASN A 33 -11.79 -25.89 -22.09
N LYS A 34 -11.15 -25.65 -20.93
CA LYS A 34 -11.23 -24.39 -20.18
C LYS A 34 -10.79 -23.18 -21.01
N THR A 35 -9.76 -23.30 -21.85
CA THR A 35 -9.29 -22.20 -22.71
C THR A 35 -10.35 -21.76 -23.73
N LYS A 36 -11.17 -22.67 -24.24
CA LYS A 36 -12.19 -22.39 -25.28
C LYS A 36 -13.59 -22.14 -24.72
N SER A 37 -13.89 -22.59 -23.50
CA SER A 37 -15.26 -22.66 -22.98
C SER A 37 -15.38 -22.35 -21.50
N ALA A 38 -14.51 -21.49 -20.96
CA ALA A 38 -14.48 -21.11 -19.53
C ALA A 38 -15.81 -20.56 -18.99
N SER A 39 -16.62 -19.88 -19.81
CA SER A 39 -17.92 -19.32 -19.38
C SER A 39 -19.06 -20.34 -19.35
N ASN A 40 -18.87 -21.55 -19.88
CA ASN A 40 -19.94 -22.54 -19.99
C ASN A 40 -20.20 -23.26 -18.65
N TYR A 41 -21.22 -22.81 -17.92
CA TYR A 41 -21.61 -23.35 -16.62
C TYR A 41 -21.89 -24.87 -16.64
N LYS A 42 -22.38 -25.42 -17.78
CA LYS A 42 -22.71 -26.85 -17.91
C LYS A 42 -21.48 -27.73 -17.72
N GLY A 43 -20.31 -27.26 -18.15
CA GLY A 43 -19.05 -27.99 -17.98
C GLY A 43 -18.64 -28.15 -16.52
N TYR A 44 -18.89 -27.14 -15.68
CA TYR A 44 -18.63 -27.18 -14.24
C TYR A 44 -19.65 -28.06 -13.53
N LEU A 45 -20.93 -27.93 -13.87
CA LEU A 45 -22.02 -28.71 -13.25
C LEU A 45 -21.86 -30.22 -13.49
N LYS A 46 -21.29 -30.61 -14.63
CA LYS A 46 -21.01 -32.02 -14.96
C LYS A 46 -19.73 -32.55 -14.32
N HIS A 47 -18.83 -31.67 -13.87
CA HIS A 47 -17.61 -32.10 -13.20
C HIS A 47 -17.95 -32.66 -11.82
N ARG A 48 -17.38 -33.82 -11.47
CA ARG A 48 -17.60 -34.46 -10.17
C ARG A 48 -16.28 -35.00 -9.62
N ASP A 49 -15.82 -34.40 -8.53
CA ASP A 49 -14.66 -34.86 -7.77
C ASP A 49 -15.03 -35.98 -6.80
N ALA A 50 -14.01 -36.68 -6.30
CA ALA A 50 -14.18 -37.65 -5.22
C ALA A 50 -14.70 -36.96 -3.94
N PRO A 51 -15.46 -37.65 -3.08
CA PRO A 51 -15.90 -37.06 -1.82
C PRO A 51 -14.71 -36.81 -0.89
N GLY A 52 -14.60 -35.60 -0.33
CA GLY A 52 -13.53 -35.24 0.60
C GLY A 52 -13.35 -33.74 0.77
N MET A 53 -12.38 -33.37 1.61
CA MET A 53 -11.94 -31.98 1.80
C MET A 53 -10.92 -31.61 0.73
N TYR A 54 -11.05 -30.41 0.18
CA TYR A 54 -10.16 -29.87 -0.83
C TYR A 54 -9.68 -28.48 -0.43
N TYR A 55 -8.48 -28.13 -0.88
CA TYR A 55 -7.97 -26.76 -0.80
C TYR A 55 -8.04 -26.11 -2.18
N GLN A 56 -8.97 -25.18 -2.35
CA GLN A 56 -9.15 -24.45 -3.60
C GLN A 56 -8.77 -22.98 -3.39
N PRO A 57 -7.61 -22.51 -3.86
CA PRO A 57 -7.24 -21.10 -3.72
C PRO A 57 -8.22 -20.24 -4.53
N SER A 58 -8.60 -19.09 -3.99
CA SER A 58 -9.48 -18.16 -4.69
C SER A 58 -8.82 -17.61 -5.96
N GLU A 59 -9.51 -17.68 -7.10
CA GLU A 59 -9.10 -17.08 -8.38
C GLU A 59 -9.46 -15.57 -8.43
N SER A 60 -9.43 -14.88 -7.29
CA SER A 60 -9.86 -13.49 -7.12
C SER A 60 -8.84 -12.64 -6.35
N ILE A 61 -8.88 -11.33 -6.59
CA ILE A 61 -8.15 -10.35 -5.77
C ILE A 61 -8.94 -10.02 -4.51
N ALA A 62 -8.24 -9.80 -3.41
CA ALA A 62 -8.83 -9.67 -2.09
C ALA A 62 -9.05 -8.21 -1.61
N THR A 63 -9.24 -7.26 -2.54
CA THR A 63 -9.26 -5.81 -2.24
C THR A 63 -10.46 -5.38 -1.41
N GLY A 64 -11.69 -5.78 -1.79
CA GLY A 64 -12.92 -5.42 -1.09
C GLY A 64 -13.44 -6.51 -0.15
N SER A 65 -12.61 -7.52 0.14
CA SER A 65 -13.02 -8.69 0.90
C SER A 65 -12.74 -8.51 2.38
N VAL A 66 -13.79 -8.59 3.21
CA VAL A 66 -13.70 -8.60 4.68
C VAL A 66 -13.64 -10.03 5.24
N ASN A 67 -13.30 -11.00 4.38
CA ASN A 67 -13.29 -12.41 4.75
C ASN A 67 -12.15 -12.74 5.74
N SER A 68 -12.42 -13.67 6.65
CA SER A 68 -11.49 -14.17 7.66
C SER A 68 -10.18 -14.71 7.09
N GLU A 69 -10.24 -15.34 5.91
CA GLU A 69 -9.09 -15.95 5.21
C GLU A 69 -8.21 -14.94 4.46
N THR A 70 -8.73 -13.72 4.24
CA THR A 70 -8.03 -12.64 3.53
C THR A 70 -7.21 -11.76 4.48
N ILE A 71 -7.68 -11.60 5.73
CA ILE A 71 -7.08 -10.67 6.70
C ILE A 71 -5.63 -11.09 7.00
N PRO A 72 -4.64 -10.17 6.92
CA PRO A 72 -3.26 -10.48 7.25
C PRO A 72 -3.09 -10.84 8.73
N ARG A 73 -2.23 -11.81 9.03
CA ARG A 73 -1.98 -12.30 10.40
C ARG A 73 -1.57 -11.20 11.38
N SER A 74 -0.92 -10.14 10.90
CA SER A 74 -0.51 -8.99 11.72
C SER A 74 -1.69 -8.13 12.20
N PHE A 75 -2.86 -8.21 11.55
CA PHE A 75 -4.07 -7.49 11.96
C PHE A 75 -4.99 -8.34 12.84
N MET A 76 -4.73 -9.65 12.94
CA MET A 76 -5.45 -10.54 13.85
C MET A 76 -4.93 -10.39 15.28
N ALA A 77 -5.81 -10.62 16.27
CA ALA A 77 -5.41 -10.68 17.66
C ALA A 77 -4.44 -11.85 17.90
N ALA A 78 -3.57 -11.72 18.91
CA ALA A 78 -2.59 -12.76 19.23
C ALA A 78 -3.25 -14.09 19.64
N SER A 79 -4.44 -14.02 20.28
CA SER A 79 -5.23 -15.17 20.72
C SER A 79 -6.09 -15.79 19.63
N ASP A 80 -6.11 -15.23 18.42
CA ASP A 80 -6.97 -15.75 17.34
C ASP A 80 -6.43 -17.09 16.82
N PRO A 81 -7.21 -18.19 16.84
CA PRO A 81 -6.77 -19.49 16.37
C PRO A 81 -6.36 -19.49 14.90
N ARG A 82 -6.90 -18.57 14.08
CA ARG A 82 -6.60 -18.45 12.65
C ARG A 82 -5.15 -18.03 12.40
N ARG A 83 -4.49 -17.39 13.37
CA ARG A 83 -3.11 -16.92 13.24
C ARG A 83 -2.11 -18.06 13.01
N GLY A 84 -2.40 -19.24 13.57
CA GLY A 84 -1.62 -20.46 13.37
C GLY A 84 -1.80 -21.08 11.98
N LEU A 85 -2.96 -20.87 11.36
CA LEU A 85 -3.35 -21.45 10.06
C LEU A 85 -2.51 -20.89 8.91
N ASP A 86 -2.39 -21.65 7.83
CA ASP A 86 -1.65 -21.27 6.62
C ASP A 86 -2.41 -20.33 5.66
N MET A 87 -3.63 -19.94 6.03
CA MET A 87 -4.43 -18.87 5.43
C MET A 87 -4.44 -17.64 6.36
N PRO A 88 -4.02 -16.44 5.92
CA PRO A 88 -3.73 -15.99 4.55
C PRO A 88 -2.36 -16.43 4.00
N VAL A 89 -2.29 -16.67 2.69
CA VAL A 89 -1.08 -17.10 1.97
C VAL A 89 -0.27 -15.91 1.47
N GLN A 90 1.03 -15.87 1.80
CA GLN A 90 1.98 -14.93 1.21
C GLN A 90 2.46 -15.43 -0.17
N SER A 91 1.64 -15.21 -1.20
CA SER A 91 1.93 -15.66 -2.57
C SER A 91 3.07 -14.87 -3.23
N THR A 92 3.07 -13.54 -3.09
CA THR A 92 4.07 -12.65 -3.69
C THR A 92 5.26 -12.43 -2.75
N LYS A 93 6.45 -12.22 -3.31
CA LYS A 93 7.67 -11.92 -2.53
C LYS A 93 8.02 -10.45 -2.65
N ALA A 94 8.05 -9.73 -1.53
CA ALA A 94 8.33 -8.29 -1.50
C ALA A 94 9.65 -7.90 -2.22
N LYS A 95 10.68 -8.75 -2.15
CA LYS A 95 11.98 -8.53 -2.82
C LYS A 95 11.89 -8.46 -4.35
N GLN A 96 10.85 -9.04 -4.95
CA GLN A 96 10.64 -9.07 -6.40
C GLN A 96 9.77 -7.90 -6.90
N CYS A 97 9.00 -7.27 -6.00
CA CYS A 97 8.10 -6.18 -6.34
C CYS A 97 8.87 -4.85 -6.35
N PRO A 98 8.87 -4.09 -7.46
CA PRO A 98 9.50 -2.77 -7.48
C PRO A 98 8.69 -1.76 -6.66
N ASN A 99 9.38 -0.75 -6.14
CA ASN A 99 8.74 0.37 -5.45
C ASN A 99 7.91 1.23 -6.42
N VAL A 100 6.63 1.46 -6.12
CA VAL A 100 5.71 2.29 -6.94
C VAL A 100 5.21 3.50 -6.15
N LEU A 101 5.38 4.71 -6.70
CA LEU A 101 4.93 5.99 -6.10
C LEU A 101 5.41 6.21 -4.64
N VAL A 102 6.54 5.62 -4.27
CA VAL A 102 7.12 5.69 -2.92
C VAL A 102 7.88 7.02 -2.73
N GLY A 103 7.76 7.62 -1.54
CA GLY A 103 8.48 8.84 -1.19
C GLY A 103 9.98 8.62 -0.95
N LYS A 104 10.80 9.65 -1.18
CA LYS A 104 12.27 9.58 -1.02
C LYS A 104 12.68 9.09 0.38
N SER A 105 12.04 9.62 1.42
CA SER A 105 12.30 9.27 2.82
C SER A 105 12.01 7.81 3.17
N THR A 106 11.19 7.10 2.39
CA THR A 106 10.98 5.65 2.58
C THR A 106 12.15 4.85 2.00
N VAL A 107 12.81 5.36 0.95
CA VAL A 107 13.95 4.71 0.30
C VAL A 107 15.23 4.90 1.09
N ASN A 108 15.50 6.12 1.58
CA ASN A 108 16.76 6.48 2.23
C ASN A 108 16.65 6.77 3.74
N GLY A 109 15.46 6.64 4.33
CA GLY A 109 15.22 6.93 5.74
C GLY A 109 14.76 8.37 6.01
N LYS A 110 14.18 8.57 7.19
CA LYS A 110 13.77 9.90 7.67
C LYS A 110 14.94 10.55 8.44
N THR A 111 15.13 11.85 8.25
CA THR A 111 16.13 12.64 8.99
C THR A 111 15.43 13.67 9.89
N TYR A 112 16.05 13.94 11.04
CA TYR A 112 15.56 14.86 12.07
C TYR A 112 16.66 15.84 12.48
N HIS A 113 17.46 16.30 11.51
CA HIS A 113 18.68 17.07 11.74
C HIS A 113 18.44 18.57 12.00
N LEU A 114 17.25 19.10 11.69
CA LEU A 114 16.95 20.52 11.89
C LEU A 114 16.61 20.82 13.35
N GLY A 115 17.25 21.86 13.89
CA GLY A 115 16.95 22.43 15.19
C GLY A 115 15.84 23.49 15.16
N PRO A 116 15.42 23.98 16.35
CA PRO A 116 14.36 24.98 16.48
C PRO A 116 14.70 26.33 15.80
N GLN A 117 15.96 26.75 15.84
CA GLN A 117 16.40 28.02 15.25
C GLN A 117 16.23 28.04 13.72
N GLU A 118 16.60 26.95 13.06
CA GLU A 118 16.46 26.82 11.60
C GLU A 118 14.98 26.73 11.19
N ILE A 119 14.15 26.12 12.03
CA ILE A 119 12.68 26.13 11.88
C ILE A 119 12.14 27.57 11.93
N ASP A 120 12.62 28.39 12.85
CA ASP A 120 12.19 29.79 12.99
C ASP A 120 12.63 30.64 11.81
N GLU A 121 13.85 30.41 11.30
CA GLU A 121 14.31 31.00 10.05
C GLU A 121 13.44 30.62 8.86
N ILE A 122 13.08 29.34 8.72
CA ILE A 122 12.19 28.85 7.67
C ILE A 122 10.83 29.56 7.74
N ARG A 123 10.28 29.72 8.95
CA ARG A 123 9.02 30.44 9.17
C ARG A 123 9.14 31.90 8.75
N LYS A 124 10.19 32.59 9.19
CA LYS A 124 10.46 33.99 8.85
C LYS A 124 10.62 34.18 7.34
N LEU A 125 11.52 33.44 6.69
CA LEU A 125 11.77 33.53 5.25
C LEU A 125 10.51 33.32 4.41
N ARG A 126 9.64 32.40 4.84
CA ARG A 126 8.39 32.08 4.13
C ARG A 126 7.30 33.12 4.31
N LEU A 127 7.27 33.81 5.45
CA LEU A 127 6.40 34.96 5.67
C LEU A 127 6.89 36.17 4.88
N ASP A 128 8.20 36.42 4.87
CA ASP A 128 8.83 37.58 4.22
C ASP A 128 8.60 37.59 2.71
N ASN A 129 8.97 36.51 2.01
CA ASN A 129 8.78 36.43 0.55
C ASN A 129 8.52 34.99 0.07
N PRO A 130 7.24 34.55 0.02
CA PRO A 130 6.89 33.19 -0.40
C PRO A 130 7.14 32.89 -1.89
N GLN A 131 7.31 33.91 -2.74
CA GLN A 131 7.63 33.73 -4.16
C GLN A 131 9.11 33.41 -4.38
N LYS A 132 10.01 34.07 -3.63
CA LYS A 132 11.45 33.77 -3.63
C LYS A 132 11.74 32.51 -2.83
N TYR A 133 11.25 32.45 -1.58
CA TYR A 133 11.47 31.35 -0.65
C TYR A 133 10.35 30.30 -0.76
N THR A 134 10.23 29.71 -1.95
CA THR A 134 9.26 28.66 -2.22
C THR A 134 9.56 27.40 -1.40
N ARG A 135 8.56 26.51 -1.27
CA ARG A 135 8.75 25.21 -0.57
C ARG A 135 9.89 24.39 -1.17
N LYS A 136 10.04 24.42 -2.50
CA LYS A 136 11.09 23.70 -3.22
C LYS A 136 12.47 24.29 -2.94
N PHE A 137 12.57 25.62 -2.88
CA PHE A 137 13.81 26.31 -2.54
C PHE A 137 14.27 26.00 -1.12
N LEU A 138 13.37 26.14 -0.13
CA LEU A 138 13.69 25.85 1.27
C LEU A 138 14.01 24.37 1.48
N ALA A 139 13.30 23.47 0.80
CA ALA A 139 13.60 22.04 0.79
C ALA A 139 15.02 21.75 0.28
N ALA A 140 15.46 22.42 -0.79
CA ALA A 140 16.81 22.28 -1.31
C ALA A 140 17.86 22.89 -0.38
N LYS A 141 17.59 24.07 0.19
CA LYS A 141 18.52 24.78 1.09
C LYS A 141 18.82 23.97 2.37
N TYR A 142 17.79 23.41 2.99
CA TYR A 142 17.93 22.70 4.28
C TYR A 142 17.97 21.16 4.12
N GLY A 143 17.95 20.63 2.89
CA GLY A 143 18.01 19.19 2.63
C GLY A 143 16.81 18.40 3.16
N ILE A 144 15.60 18.99 3.13
CA ILE A 144 14.38 18.44 3.72
C ILE A 144 13.24 18.26 2.71
N SER A 145 12.17 17.58 3.12
CA SER A 145 10.98 17.39 2.28
C SER A 145 10.17 18.69 2.12
N PRO A 146 9.68 19.02 0.91
CA PRO A 146 8.74 20.14 0.71
C PRO A 146 7.42 19.99 1.48
N LEU A 147 7.06 18.75 1.88
CA LEU A 147 5.94 18.49 2.77
C LEU A 147 6.26 18.96 4.19
N PHE A 148 7.47 18.69 4.69
CA PHE A 148 7.93 19.12 6.00
C PHE A 148 7.99 20.65 6.10
N VAL A 149 8.50 21.35 5.07
CA VAL A 149 8.45 22.83 5.00
C VAL A 149 7.00 23.34 5.14
N SER A 150 6.04 22.69 4.47
CA SER A 150 4.63 23.07 4.52
C SER A 150 3.97 22.81 5.88
N MET A 151 4.48 21.82 6.62
CA MET A 151 4.01 21.48 7.97
C MET A 151 4.50 22.52 8.99
N VAL A 152 5.77 22.91 8.87
CA VAL A 152 6.42 23.84 9.80
C VAL A 152 5.99 25.30 9.59
N SER A 153 5.72 25.70 8.35
CA SER A 153 5.59 27.11 7.99
C SER A 153 4.42 27.39 7.05
N LYS A 154 3.55 28.33 7.47
CA LYS A 154 2.49 28.89 6.63
C LYS A 154 3.05 30.09 5.85
N PRO A 155 2.76 30.22 4.54
CA PRO A 155 3.06 31.45 3.81
C PRO A 155 2.13 32.58 4.28
N SER A 156 2.40 33.82 3.85
CA SER A 156 1.49 34.95 4.09
C SER A 156 0.09 34.67 3.53
N GLU A 157 -0.95 35.07 4.26
CA GLU A 157 -2.35 34.84 3.86
C GLU A 157 -2.68 35.51 2.53
N GLN A 158 -2.13 36.72 2.31
CA GLN A 158 -2.22 37.43 1.03
C GLN A 158 -1.72 36.57 -0.14
N HIS A 159 -0.59 35.86 0.03
CA HIS A 159 -0.09 34.97 -1.01
C HIS A 159 -1.03 33.79 -1.26
N VAL A 160 -1.65 33.23 -0.23
CA VAL A 160 -2.66 32.16 -0.38
C VAL A 160 -3.86 32.66 -1.16
N GLN A 161 -4.38 33.86 -0.83
CA GLN A 161 -5.51 34.47 -1.54
C GLN A 161 -5.17 34.76 -3.00
N ILE A 162 -3.97 35.25 -3.30
CA ILE A 162 -3.52 35.45 -4.69
C ILE A 162 -3.46 34.12 -5.44
N MET A 163 -2.97 33.04 -4.82
CA MET A 163 -2.95 31.71 -5.44
C MET A 163 -4.35 31.16 -5.67
N GLU A 164 -5.27 31.36 -4.73
CA GLU A 164 -6.66 30.94 -4.87
C GLU A 164 -7.36 31.72 -6.00
N SER A 165 -7.17 33.04 -6.06
CA SER A 165 -7.68 33.87 -7.15
C SER A 165 -7.17 33.42 -8.52
N ARG A 166 -5.88 33.08 -8.64
CA ARG A 166 -5.32 32.49 -9.87
C ARG A 166 -5.95 31.14 -10.21
N LEU A 167 -6.22 30.30 -9.21
CA LEU A 167 -6.88 29.01 -9.41
C LEU A 167 -8.30 29.22 -9.95
N GLN A 168 -9.07 30.14 -9.37
CA GLN A 168 -10.41 30.48 -9.83
C GLN A 168 -10.42 31.03 -11.27
N GLU A 169 -9.43 31.86 -11.62
CA GLU A 169 -9.26 32.36 -13.00
C GLU A 169 -8.92 31.24 -14.00
N ILE A 170 -8.09 30.27 -13.59
CA ILE A 170 -7.81 29.07 -14.41
C ILE A 170 -9.09 28.24 -14.58
N GLN A 171 -9.90 28.11 -13.53
CA GLN A 171 -11.15 27.36 -13.56
C GLN A 171 -12.20 28.03 -14.45
N SER A 172 -12.34 29.35 -14.41
CA SER A 172 -13.27 30.10 -15.25
C SER A 172 -12.91 30.03 -16.74
N ARG A 173 -11.62 29.87 -17.06
CA ARG A 173 -11.14 29.65 -18.43
C ARG A 173 -11.46 28.26 -19.00
N TRP A 174 -11.97 27.32 -18.20
CA TRP A 174 -12.31 25.99 -18.70
C TRP A 174 -13.58 26.01 -19.54
N LYS A 175 -13.55 25.26 -20.66
CA LYS A 175 -14.76 24.92 -21.42
C LYS A 175 -15.59 23.90 -20.65
N GLU A 176 -16.89 23.84 -20.96
CA GLU A 176 -17.84 22.94 -20.29
C GLU A 176 -17.36 21.49 -20.23
N LYS A 177 -16.91 20.93 -21.37
CA LYS A 177 -16.38 19.56 -21.44
C LYS A 177 -15.22 19.32 -20.46
N ARG A 178 -14.35 20.30 -20.26
CA ARG A 178 -13.21 20.18 -19.33
C ARG A 178 -13.67 20.21 -17.88
N ARG A 179 -14.67 21.02 -17.56
CA ARG A 179 -15.27 21.09 -16.22
C ARG A 179 -15.90 19.74 -15.84
N ILE A 180 -16.77 19.20 -16.69
CA ILE A 180 -17.41 17.89 -16.49
C ILE A 180 -16.35 16.79 -16.30
N ALA A 181 -15.34 16.73 -17.17
CA ALA A 181 -14.28 15.73 -17.06
C ALA A 181 -13.43 15.84 -15.76
N ARG A 182 -13.36 17.02 -15.15
CA ARG A 182 -12.67 17.23 -13.85
C ARG A 182 -13.54 16.74 -12.70
N GLU A 183 -14.86 16.99 -12.75
CA GLU A 183 -15.80 16.42 -11.78
C GLU A 183 -15.84 14.89 -11.87
N ASP A 184 -15.89 14.30 -13.06
CA ASP A 184 -15.82 12.84 -13.24
C ASP A 184 -14.53 12.24 -12.66
N ARG A 185 -13.40 12.96 -12.80
CA ARG A 185 -12.14 12.56 -12.16
C ARG A 185 -12.24 12.62 -10.64
N LYS A 186 -12.89 13.64 -10.08
CA LYS A 186 -13.10 13.79 -8.64
C LYS A 186 -14.00 12.67 -8.11
N HIS A 187 -15.07 12.33 -8.82
CA HIS A 187 -15.93 11.18 -8.50
C HIS A 187 -15.17 9.86 -8.55
N ARG A 188 -14.35 9.61 -9.58
CA ARG A 188 -13.51 8.41 -9.63
C ARG A 188 -12.52 8.34 -8.47
N LYS A 189 -11.88 9.47 -8.12
CA LYS A 189 -10.99 9.54 -6.97
C LYS A 189 -11.73 9.22 -5.67
N LEU A 190 -12.94 9.75 -5.50
CA LEU A 190 -13.79 9.43 -4.34
C LEU A 190 -14.13 7.94 -4.29
N LEU A 191 -14.50 7.34 -5.43
CA LEU A 191 -14.83 5.92 -5.55
C LEU A 191 -13.66 5.02 -5.15
N TRP A 192 -12.42 5.39 -5.49
CA TRP A 192 -11.23 4.62 -5.14
C TRP A 192 -10.99 4.47 -3.63
N TYR A 193 -11.56 5.34 -2.78
CA TYR A 193 -11.43 5.28 -1.32
C TYR A 193 -12.65 4.67 -0.62
N GLN A 194 -13.63 4.12 -1.36
CA GLN A 194 -14.82 3.47 -0.78
C GLN A 194 -14.54 2.05 -0.26
N ALA A 195 -13.44 1.45 -0.73
CA ALA A 195 -13.00 0.10 -0.34
C ALA A 195 -12.08 0.14 0.88
#